data_AF-A0A7S0NDK8-F1
#
_entry.id   AF-A0A7S0NDK8-F1
#
_cell.length_a   1.000
_cell.length_b   1.000
_cell.length_c   1.000
_cell.angle_alpha   90.00
_cell.angle_beta   90.00
_cell.angle_gamma   90.00
#
_symmetry.space_group_name_H-M   'P 1'
#
loop_
_entity.id
_entity.type
_entity.pdbx_description
1 polymer ?
#
loop_
_entity_poly.entity_id
_entity_poly.type
_entity_poly.pdbx_seq_one_letter_code
_entity_poly.pdbx_strand_id
1 'polypeptide(L)'
;YDLPPKYNVHLAAHFKFSSSGRWDDSWLYGLDILIHRWLLHSPYRTLDPKEADFFFVPCYISLGFYDFEFGLYWLSGRGFNFVREAFDYVQATWPHWNQSKGADHLFVMTNDKGGTFA
;
A
#
# COMPACT_ATOMS: atom_id res chain seq x y z
N TYR A 1 0.85 3.54 9.48
CA TYR A 1 1.19 2.23 10.08
C TYR A 1 2.58 1.78 9.67
N ASP A 2 3.26 1.03 10.55
CA ASP A 2 4.46 0.30 10.17
C ASP A 2 4.06 -1.13 9.79
N LEU A 3 4.08 -1.41 8.48
CA LEU A 3 3.79 -2.75 7.94
C LEU A 3 5.07 -3.56 7.74
N PRO A 4 5.00 -4.90 7.83
CA PRO A 4 6.09 -5.78 7.46
C PRO A 4 6.63 -5.48 6.06
N PRO A 5 7.95 -5.59 5.82
CA PRO A 5 8.60 -5.24 4.55
C PRO A 5 7.98 -5.89 3.31
N LYS A 6 7.31 -7.05 3.45
CA LYS A 6 6.62 -7.73 2.34
C LYS A 6 5.53 -6.88 1.70
N TYR A 7 4.92 -5.95 2.44
CA TYR A 7 3.83 -5.09 1.97
C TYR A 7 4.30 -3.82 1.25
N ASN A 8 5.59 -3.49 1.33
CA ASN A 8 6.13 -2.25 0.79
C ASN A 8 7.55 -2.42 0.21
N VAL A 9 8.58 -2.51 1.05
CA VAL A 9 9.99 -2.48 0.66
C VAL A 9 10.33 -3.61 -0.33
N HIS A 10 9.82 -4.83 -0.11
CA HIS A 10 10.09 -5.95 -1.01
C HIS A 10 9.42 -5.75 -2.38
N LEU A 11 8.16 -5.31 -2.41
CA LEU A 11 7.45 -4.98 -3.65
C LEU A 11 8.18 -3.90 -4.44
N ALA A 12 8.63 -2.85 -3.75
CA ALA A 12 9.45 -1.79 -4.32
C ALA A 12 10.76 -2.35 -4.89
N ALA A 13 11.47 -3.18 -4.15
CA ALA A 13 12.73 -3.77 -4.61
C ALA A 13 12.60 -4.70 -5.82
N HIS A 14 11.43 -5.31 -6.03
CA HIS A 14 11.18 -6.24 -7.14
C HIS A 14 10.63 -5.58 -8.42
N PHE A 15 10.48 -4.26 -8.46
CA PHE A 15 9.94 -3.55 -9.62
C PHE A 15 10.99 -3.45 -10.75
N LYS A 16 10.81 -4.26 -11.79
CA LYS A 16 11.63 -4.42 -13.01
C LYS A 16 11.32 -3.40 -14.10
N PHE A 17 10.17 -2.73 -14.10
CA PHE A 17 9.87 -1.66 -15.07
C PHE A 17 10.47 -0.29 -14.72
N SER A 18 11.55 -0.31 -13.95
CA SER A 18 12.35 0.86 -13.64
C SER A 18 13.45 1.05 -14.69
N SER A 19 13.57 2.24 -15.25
CA SER A 19 14.63 2.56 -16.22
C SER A 19 15.99 2.77 -15.55
N SER A 20 16.03 3.10 -14.25
CA SER A 20 17.25 3.27 -13.46
C SER A 20 17.47 2.22 -12.36
N GLY A 21 16.61 1.20 -12.26
CA GLY A 21 16.60 0.22 -11.16
C GLY A 21 16.08 0.79 -9.84
N ARG A 22 15.52 2.00 -9.84
CA ARG A 22 14.86 2.63 -8.70
C ARG A 22 13.35 2.57 -8.85
N TRP A 23 12.66 2.04 -7.85
CA TRP A 23 11.20 1.90 -7.85
C TRP A 23 10.41 3.21 -7.96
N ASP A 24 11.01 4.36 -7.64
CA ASP A 24 10.39 5.70 -7.71
C ASP A 24 10.48 6.36 -9.09
N ASP A 25 11.10 5.70 -10.08
CA ASP A 25 11.16 6.19 -11.47
C ASP A 25 10.14 5.54 -12.42
N SER A 26 9.27 4.69 -11.87
CA SER A 26 8.24 3.99 -12.62
C SER A 26 7.16 4.93 -13.11
N TRP A 27 6.87 4.86 -14.42
CA TRP A 27 5.80 5.65 -15.05
C TRP A 27 4.42 4.99 -14.98
N LEU A 28 4.34 3.73 -14.52
CA LEU A 28 3.13 2.93 -14.64
C LEU A 28 2.35 2.82 -13.32
N TYR A 29 3.01 2.48 -12.19
CA TYR A 29 2.30 2.13 -10.94
C TYR A 29 3.05 2.48 -9.65
N GLY A 30 3.94 3.49 -9.68
CA GLY A 30 4.71 3.94 -8.52
C GLY A 30 3.99 4.95 -7.60
N LEU A 31 2.79 5.40 -7.96
CA LEU A 31 2.12 6.52 -7.28
C LEU A 31 1.73 6.20 -5.83
N ASP A 32 1.42 4.94 -5.50
CA ASP A 32 1.19 4.49 -4.10
C ASP A 32 2.34 4.91 -3.19
N ILE A 33 3.57 4.77 -3.70
CA ILE A 33 4.80 5.08 -2.96
C ILE A 33 5.07 6.57 -2.93
N LEU A 34 4.83 7.27 -4.03
CA LEU A 34 4.99 8.73 -4.08
C LEU A 34 4.05 9.41 -3.09
N ILE A 35 2.79 8.98 -3.02
CA ILE A 35 1.84 9.44 -2.01
C ILE A 35 2.36 9.15 -0.60
N HIS A 36 2.85 7.92 -0.34
CA HIS A 36 3.43 7.63 0.97
C HIS A 36 4.61 8.56 1.31
N ARG A 37 5.53 8.80 0.38
CA ARG A 37 6.67 9.72 0.59
C ARG A 37 6.21 11.14 0.84
N TRP A 38 5.22 11.63 0.09
CA TRP A 38 4.64 12.95 0.34
C TRP A 38 4.00 13.04 1.73
N LEU A 39 3.27 12.01 2.16
CA LEU A 39 2.71 11.95 3.51
C LEU A 39 3.80 11.91 4.59
N LEU A 40 4.92 11.20 4.37
CA LEU A 40 6.04 11.18 5.31
C LEU A 40 6.66 12.56 5.55
N HIS A 41 6.61 13.44 4.55
CA HIS A 41 7.12 14.82 4.59
C HIS A 41 6.03 15.88 4.80
N SER A 42 4.76 15.47 4.94
CA SER A 42 3.64 16.38 5.10
C SER A 42 3.66 17.05 6.48
N PRO A 43 3.41 18.36 6.59
CA PRO A 43 3.26 19.03 7.88
C PRO A 43 2.00 18.56 8.65
N TYR A 44 1.09 17.86 7.98
CA TYR A 44 -0.13 17.30 8.57
C TYR A 44 0.04 15.87 9.07
N ARG A 45 1.25 15.29 8.97
CA ARG A 45 1.53 13.96 9.52
C ARG A 45 1.75 14.05 11.02
N THR A 46 0.93 13.33 11.77
CA THR A 46 1.14 13.08 13.20
C THR A 46 1.50 11.61 13.44
N LEU A 47 2.23 11.36 14.53
CA LEU A 47 2.48 10.02 15.07
C LEU A 47 1.59 9.74 16.30
N ASP A 48 0.90 10.76 16.82
CA ASP A 48 -0.10 10.57 17.87
C ASP A 48 -1.42 10.13 17.23
N PRO A 49 -1.88 8.89 17.45
CA PRO A 49 -3.13 8.41 16.88
C PRO A 49 -4.38 9.14 17.40
N LYS A 50 -4.29 9.91 18.49
CA LYS A 50 -5.40 10.71 19.01
C LYS A 50 -5.62 12.01 18.24
N GLU A 51 -4.58 12.49 17.55
CA GLU A 51 -4.63 13.70 16.73
C GLU A 51 -4.89 13.38 15.24
N ALA A 52 -4.91 12.09 14.88
CA ALA A 52 -5.07 11.66 13.50
C ALA A 52 -6.55 11.56 13.11
N ASP A 53 -6.93 12.27 12.04
CA ASP A 53 -8.25 12.09 11.40
C ASP A 53 -8.31 10.84 10.51
N PHE A 54 -7.16 10.44 9.95
CA PHE A 54 -7.03 9.30 9.06
C PHE A 54 -5.72 8.55 9.30
N PHE A 55 -5.75 7.24 9.06
CA PHE A 55 -4.60 6.36 9.16
C PHE A 55 -4.17 5.87 7.79
N PHE A 56 -2.97 6.27 7.37
CA PHE A 56 -2.39 5.75 6.13
C PHE A 56 -1.82 4.33 6.32
N VAL A 57 -2.23 3.42 5.44
CA VAL A 57 -1.72 2.04 5.38
C VAL A 57 -0.73 1.93 4.20
N PRO A 58 0.60 1.93 4.45
CA PRO A 58 1.61 1.88 3.39
C PRO A 58 1.76 0.48 2.78
N CYS A 59 0.77 0.10 1.96
CA CYS A 59 0.75 -1.13 1.17
C CYS A 59 0.89 -0.77 -0.32
N TYR A 60 1.98 -1.18 -0.97
CA TYR A 60 2.30 -0.76 -2.35
C TYR A 60 1.73 -1.72 -3.40
N ILE A 61 0.42 -1.96 -3.31
CA ILE A 61 -0.28 -3.02 -4.04
C ILE A 61 -0.13 -2.87 -5.57
N SER A 62 -0.12 -1.63 -6.06
CA SER A 62 -0.05 -1.35 -7.50
C SER A 62 1.26 -1.80 -8.14
N LEU A 63 2.36 -1.83 -7.40
CA LEU A 63 3.63 -2.35 -7.91
C LEU A 63 3.58 -3.83 -8.26
N GLY A 64 2.74 -4.60 -7.56
CA GLY A 64 2.65 -6.02 -7.80
C GLY A 64 1.92 -6.40 -9.07
N PHE A 65 1.25 -5.45 -9.74
CA PHE A 65 0.44 -5.69 -10.94
C PHE A 65 1.25 -6.32 -12.08
N TYR A 66 2.41 -5.74 -12.41
CA TYR A 66 3.24 -6.17 -13.54
C TYR A 66 4.43 -7.04 -13.13
N ASP A 67 4.89 -6.93 -11.88
CA ASP A 67 6.23 -7.41 -11.51
C ASP A 67 6.31 -8.39 -10.36
N PHE A 68 5.38 -8.28 -9.41
CA PHE A 68 5.29 -9.22 -8.33
C PHE A 68 4.40 -10.39 -8.72
N GLU A 69 4.33 -11.40 -7.85
CA GLU A 69 3.52 -12.58 -8.06
C GLU A 69 2.03 -12.28 -8.28
N PHE A 70 1.52 -11.05 -8.34
CA PHE A 70 0.10 -10.84 -8.67
C PHE A 70 -0.17 -11.09 -10.15
N GLY A 71 0.70 -10.63 -11.06
CA GLY A 71 0.56 -10.82 -12.51
C GLY A 71 -0.68 -10.15 -13.14
N LEU A 72 -0.61 -9.86 -14.44
CA LEU A 72 -1.58 -9.03 -15.18
C LEU A 72 -3.06 -9.49 -15.08
N TYR A 73 -3.27 -10.79 -14.86
CA TYR A 73 -4.58 -11.45 -14.89
C TYR A 73 -4.99 -12.09 -13.55
N TRP A 74 -4.13 -12.12 -12.52
CA TRP A 74 -4.43 -12.81 -11.25
C TRP A 74 -4.62 -11.85 -10.06
N LEU A 75 -5.01 -10.61 -10.34
CA LEU A 75 -5.27 -9.56 -9.36
C LEU A 75 -6.42 -9.94 -8.41
N SER A 76 -7.50 -10.49 -8.95
CA SER A 76 -8.66 -11.00 -8.19
C SER A 76 -8.31 -12.18 -7.26
N GLY A 77 -7.13 -12.79 -7.43
CA GLY A 77 -6.65 -13.88 -6.59
C GLY A 77 -5.55 -13.43 -5.65
N ARG A 78 -4.32 -13.35 -6.16
CA ARG A 78 -3.12 -13.09 -5.34
C ARG A 78 -3.08 -11.65 -4.82
N GLY A 79 -3.51 -10.69 -5.65
CA GLY A 79 -3.65 -9.30 -5.23
C GLY A 79 -4.66 -9.14 -4.09
N PHE A 80 -5.89 -9.64 -4.28
CA PHE A 80 -6.93 -9.64 -3.25
C PHE A 80 -6.45 -10.25 -1.92
N ASN A 81 -5.87 -11.45 -1.98
CA ASN A 81 -5.35 -12.12 -0.77
C ASN A 81 -4.25 -11.31 -0.09
N PHE A 82 -3.39 -10.64 -0.86
CA PHE A 82 -2.36 -9.78 -0.30
C PHE A 82 -2.94 -8.57 0.44
N VAL A 83 -3.96 -7.92 -0.12
CA VAL A 83 -4.66 -6.80 0.55
C VAL A 83 -5.36 -7.30 1.81
N ARG A 84 -6.07 -8.44 1.72
CA ARG A 84 -6.74 -9.07 2.86
C ARG A 84 -5.76 -9.42 3.98
N GLU A 85 -4.60 -9.99 3.65
CA GLU A 85 -3.56 -10.26 4.64
C GLU A 85 -3.02 -8.97 5.29
N ALA A 86 -2.88 -7.88 4.53
CA ALA A 86 -2.47 -6.59 5.08
C ALA A 86 -3.53 -6.03 6.04
N PHE A 87 -4.80 -6.16 5.67
CA PHE A 87 -5.94 -5.80 6.51
C PHE A 87 -5.95 -6.58 7.82
N ASP A 88 -5.89 -7.91 7.74
CA ASP A 88 -5.89 -8.81 8.90
C ASP A 88 -4.72 -8.49 9.84
N TYR A 89 -3.54 -8.23 9.26
CA TYR A 89 -2.36 -7.82 10.02
C TYR A 89 -2.58 -6.49 10.74
N VAL A 90 -3.07 -5.45 10.05
CA VAL A 90 -3.29 -4.13 10.66
C VAL A 90 -4.35 -4.22 11.76
N GLN A 91 -5.45 -4.94 11.51
CA GLN A 91 -6.52 -5.16 12.49
C GLN A 91 -6.02 -5.89 13.75
N ALA A 92 -5.16 -6.90 13.58
CA ALA A 92 -4.61 -7.66 14.69
C ALA A 92 -3.51 -6.90 15.47
N THR A 93 -2.76 -6.03 14.79
CA THR A 93 -1.59 -5.37 15.36
C THR A 93 -1.94 -4.03 16.02
N TRP A 94 -2.88 -3.28 15.46
CA TRP A 94 -3.10 -1.88 15.84
C TRP A 94 -4.52 -1.65 16.40
N PRO A 95 -4.67 -1.23 17.67
CA PRO A 95 -5.97 -1.06 18.30
C PRO A 95 -6.90 -0.04 17.62
N HIS A 96 -6.33 0.95 16.94
CA HIS A 96 -7.09 2.04 16.30
C HIS A 96 -7.97 1.58 15.14
N TRP A 97 -7.57 0.50 14.46
CA TRP A 97 -8.39 -0.12 13.41
C TRP A 97 -9.82 -0.42 13.88
N ASN A 98 -9.94 -0.97 15.08
CA ASN A 98 -11.22 -1.45 15.60
C ASN A 98 -12.17 -0.34 16.05
N GLN A 99 -11.68 0.90 16.23
CA GLN A 99 -12.49 2.04 16.65
C GLN A 99 -13.46 2.50 15.56
N SER A 100 -12.95 2.57 14.32
CA SER A 100 -13.70 2.95 13.13
C SER A 100 -14.13 1.75 12.28
N LYS A 101 -13.69 0.54 12.63
CA LYS A 101 -13.76 -0.66 11.80
C LYS A 101 -13.11 -0.46 10.41
N GLY A 102 -12.05 0.35 10.37
CA GLY A 102 -11.31 0.68 9.15
C GLY A 102 -11.85 1.84 8.32
N ALA A 103 -12.92 2.52 8.74
CA ALA A 103 -13.54 3.58 7.93
C ALA A 103 -12.62 4.81 7.71
N ASP A 104 -11.68 5.05 8.62
CA ASP A 104 -10.67 6.11 8.57
C ASP A 104 -9.29 5.61 8.10
N HIS A 105 -9.20 4.38 7.58
CA HIS A 105 -7.96 3.76 7.13
C HIS A 105 -7.82 3.82 5.61
N LEU A 106 -6.82 4.54 5.14
CA LEU A 106 -6.63 4.82 3.73
C LEU A 106 -5.63 3.84 3.12
N PHE A 107 -6.11 3.09 2.13
CA PHE A 107 -5.29 2.34 1.19
C PHE A 107 -5.26 3.07 -0.14
N VAL A 108 -4.11 3.05 -0.80
CA VAL A 108 -3.92 3.66 -2.12
C VAL A 108 -3.65 2.56 -3.12
N MET A 109 -4.46 2.51 -4.18
CA MET A 109 -4.39 1.52 -5.24
C MET A 109 -4.49 2.26 -6.58
N THR A 110 -3.35 2.75 -7.07
CA THR A 110 -3.31 3.65 -8.24
C THR A 110 -3.27 2.95 -9.59
N ASN A 111 -3.34 1.62 -9.61
CA ASN A 111 -3.47 0.91 -10.87
C ASN A 111 -4.88 1.07 -11.48
N ASP A 112 -4.93 0.96 -12.81
CA ASP A 112 -6.14 1.09 -13.62
C ASP A 112 -7.17 -0.02 -13.39
N LYS A 113 -6.88 -0.99 -12.52
CA LYS A 113 -7.78 -2.06 -12.09
C LYS A 113 -7.97 -2.10 -10.57
N GLY A 114 -7.94 -0.97 -9.88
CA GLY A 114 -8.11 -0.89 -8.42
C GLY A 114 -9.31 -1.67 -7.87
N GLY A 115 -10.43 -1.72 -8.61
CA GLY A 115 -11.62 -2.51 -8.24
C GLY A 115 -11.44 -4.04 -8.27
N THR A 116 -10.31 -4.56 -8.78
CA THR A 116 -10.03 -6.02 -8.80
C THR A 116 -9.42 -6.54 -7.50
N PHE A 117 -9.15 -5.65 -6.55
CA PHE A 117 -8.62 -5.96 -5.22
C PHE A 117 -9.69 -5.99 -4.13
N ALA A 118 -10.95 -5.73 -4.47
CA ALA A 118 -12.10 -5.64 -3.57
C ALA A 118 -13.16 -6.71 -3.91
#